data_AF-A0A9P7EIP0-F1
#
_entry.id   AF-A0A9P7EIP0-F1
#
_cell.length_a   1.000
_cell.length_b   1.000
_cell.length_c   1.000
_cell.angle_alpha   90.00
_cell.angle_beta   90.00
_cell.angle_gamma   90.00
#
_symmetry.space_group_name_H-M   'P 1'
#
loop_
_entity.id
_entity.type
_entity.pdbx_description
1 polymer ?
#
loop_
_entity_poly.entity_id
_entity_poly.type
_entity_poly.pdbx_seq_one_letter_code
_entity_poly.pdbx_strand_id
1 'polypeptide(L)'
;MVVMIYWRGLGSGRKTLNITFNLDDSRYSHIARWAKSKRTKSSLTSDLGQSLCMSFACYHLPSLPSNPLEANELTPCYETLMHSPCSWPTSGDLSLQTKRDGKNFIIPLAPPIFVTPDNCIDVSAFIRSGENTFSVVQQNNMSDYLFMFLVHHPTPEQLSYLTSCRGRREEWVKSIRDLCNIEPKDSLWRRSPSEVI
;
A
#
# COMPACT_ATOMS: atom_id res chain seq x y z
N MET A 1 -15.98 -0.33 5.79
CA MET A 1 -14.86 -1.27 5.60
C MET A 1 -15.36 -2.66 5.89
N VAL A 2 -14.88 -3.68 5.18
CA VAL A 2 -15.28 -5.09 5.29
C VAL A 2 -14.02 -5.93 5.47
N VAL A 3 -13.99 -6.77 6.50
CA VAL A 3 -12.94 -7.79 6.67
C VAL A 3 -13.22 -8.90 5.67
N MET A 4 -12.29 -9.15 4.76
CA MET A 4 -12.44 -10.28 3.84
C MET A 4 -11.91 -11.57 4.42
N ILE A 5 -10.70 -11.53 4.98
CA ILE A 5 -10.00 -12.69 5.52
C ILE A 5 -9.16 -12.21 6.70
N TYR A 6 -9.13 -12.99 7.77
CA TYR A 6 -8.25 -12.77 8.91
C TYR A 6 -7.66 -14.09 9.40
N TRP A 7 -6.49 -14.03 10.04
CA TRP A 7 -5.90 -15.15 10.73
C TRP A 7 -4.90 -14.68 11.78
N ARG A 8 -4.73 -15.50 12.81
CA ARG A 8 -3.66 -15.35 13.80
C ARG A 8 -2.36 -15.90 13.21
N GLY A 9 -1.24 -15.21 13.43
CA GLY A 9 0.07 -15.71 13.03
C GLY A 9 0.41 -17.03 13.74
N LEU A 10 1.33 -17.80 13.15
CA LEU A 10 1.59 -19.15 13.62
C LEU A 10 2.73 -19.15 14.65
N GLY A 11 2.58 -19.99 15.68
CA GLY A 11 3.50 -20.11 16.81
C GLY A 11 4.82 -20.84 16.56
N SER A 12 5.16 -21.21 15.32
CA SER A 12 6.30 -22.09 15.02
C SER A 12 6.96 -21.78 13.69
N GLY A 13 8.30 -21.68 13.71
CA GLY A 13 9.25 -21.75 12.59
C GLY A 13 8.89 -21.04 11.29
N ARG A 14 9.68 -21.35 10.24
CA ARG A 14 9.40 -20.87 8.89
C ARG A 14 8.15 -21.55 8.34
N LYS A 15 7.13 -20.77 8.01
CA LYS A 15 5.87 -21.25 7.44
C LYS A 15 5.37 -20.32 6.35
N THR A 16 4.58 -20.90 5.44
CA THR A 16 3.91 -20.18 4.37
C THR A 16 2.42 -20.45 4.47
N LEU A 17 1.65 -19.37 4.63
CA LEU A 17 0.20 -19.41 4.58
C LEU A 17 -0.27 -18.95 3.21
N ASN A 18 -0.94 -19.83 2.47
CA ASN A 18 -1.53 -19.50 1.18
C ASN A 18 -2.97 -19.05 1.38
N ILE A 19 -3.30 -17.89 0.81
CA ILE A 19 -4.57 -17.22 0.95
C ILE A 19 -5.14 -17.04 -0.44
N THR A 20 -6.33 -17.57 -0.64
CA THR A 20 -7.03 -17.52 -1.91
C THR A 20 -8.42 -16.96 -1.70
N PHE A 21 -8.83 -16.03 -2.54
CA PHE A 21 -10.18 -15.47 -2.53
C PHE A 21 -10.61 -15.08 -3.93
N ASN A 22 -11.92 -15.02 -4.16
CA ASN A 22 -12.49 -14.63 -5.45
C ASN A 22 -13.14 -13.24 -5.36
N LEU A 23 -12.90 -12.40 -6.36
CA LEU A 23 -13.54 -11.10 -6.52
C LEU A 23 -14.29 -11.04 -7.84
N ASP A 24 -15.55 -10.61 -7.78
CA ASP A 24 -16.31 -10.31 -9.00
C ASP A 24 -15.79 -9.05 -9.72
N ASP A 25 -16.18 -8.91 -10.97
CA ASP A 25 -15.80 -7.79 -11.83
C ASP A 25 -16.25 -6.44 -11.27
N SER A 26 -17.41 -6.39 -10.59
CA SER A 26 -17.95 -5.17 -10.02
C SER A 26 -17.01 -4.62 -8.95
N ARG A 27 -16.72 -5.39 -7.90
CA ARG A 27 -15.79 -5.02 -6.82
C ARG A 27 -14.39 -4.77 -7.35
N TYR A 28 -13.92 -5.62 -8.27
CA TYR A 28 -12.63 -5.41 -8.92
C TYR A 28 -12.56 -4.05 -9.62
N SER A 29 -13.60 -3.61 -10.33
CA SER A 29 -13.59 -2.34 -11.05
C SER A 29 -13.38 -1.14 -10.12
N HIS A 30 -13.99 -1.14 -8.93
CA HIS A 30 -13.80 -0.12 -7.90
C HIS A 30 -12.37 -0.15 -7.32
N ILE A 31 -11.79 -1.34 -7.12
CA ILE A 31 -10.40 -1.50 -6.66
C ILE A 31 -9.39 -1.05 -7.73
N ALA A 32 -9.64 -1.42 -8.98
CA ALA A 32 -8.82 -1.04 -10.12
C ALA A 32 -8.83 0.48 -10.33
N ARG A 33 -9.96 1.15 -10.10
CA ARG A 33 -10.07 2.63 -10.13
C ARG A 33 -9.11 3.25 -9.12
N TRP A 34 -9.11 2.78 -7.87
CA TRP A 34 -8.19 3.24 -6.83
C TRP A 34 -6.72 3.00 -7.22
N ALA A 35 -6.38 1.78 -7.63
CA ALA A 35 -5.02 1.42 -8.01
C ALA A 35 -4.48 2.23 -9.20
N LYS A 36 -5.34 2.54 -10.19
CA LYS A 36 -5.00 3.39 -11.34
C LYS A 36 -4.79 4.85 -10.92
N SER A 37 -5.61 5.36 -9.99
CA SER A 37 -5.52 6.74 -9.52
C SER A 37 -4.15 7.11 -8.94
N LYS A 38 -3.44 6.15 -8.34
CA LYS A 38 -2.08 6.36 -7.82
C LYS A 38 -1.02 6.56 -8.91
N ARG A 39 -1.34 6.20 -10.15
CA ARG A 39 -0.40 6.22 -11.30
C ARG A 39 -0.71 7.32 -12.30
N THR A 40 -1.98 7.62 -12.50
CA THR A 40 -2.42 8.57 -13.51
C THR A 40 -2.41 10.01 -12.99
N LYS A 41 -2.07 10.95 -13.87
CA LYS A 41 -2.06 12.40 -13.61
C LYS A 41 -3.46 13.03 -13.62
N SER A 42 -4.50 12.30 -14.00
CA SER A 42 -5.85 12.88 -14.14
C SER A 42 -6.42 13.22 -12.76
N SER A 43 -7.11 14.36 -12.73
CA SER A 43 -7.77 15.01 -11.59
C SER A 43 -8.38 14.02 -10.58
N LEU A 44 -8.33 14.37 -9.29
CA LEU A 44 -9.22 13.81 -8.27
C LEU A 44 -10.65 14.11 -8.71
N THR A 45 -11.22 13.26 -9.55
CA THR A 45 -12.66 13.29 -9.78
C THR A 45 -13.32 12.92 -8.47
N SER A 46 -14.46 13.54 -8.17
CA SER A 46 -15.36 13.19 -7.05
C SER A 46 -15.62 11.68 -6.92
N ASP A 47 -15.42 10.94 -8.01
CA ASP A 47 -15.51 9.48 -8.15
C ASP A 47 -14.49 8.66 -7.32
N LEU A 48 -13.36 9.23 -6.86
CA LEU A 48 -12.39 8.45 -6.06
C LEU A 48 -12.92 8.07 -4.67
N GLY A 49 -13.82 8.87 -4.09
CA GLY A 49 -14.49 8.50 -2.84
C GLY A 49 -15.34 7.23 -2.97
N GLN A 50 -15.77 6.88 -4.19
CA GLN A 50 -16.52 5.67 -4.50
C GLN A 50 -15.63 4.50 -4.94
N SER A 51 -14.31 4.68 -4.99
CA SER A 51 -13.38 3.59 -5.24
C SER A 51 -13.20 2.72 -3.99
N LEU A 52 -12.56 1.56 -4.14
CA LEU A 52 -12.26 0.67 -3.02
C LEU A 52 -10.74 0.46 -2.91
N CYS A 53 -10.23 0.49 -1.69
CA CYS A 53 -8.90 0.06 -1.32
C CYS A 53 -8.96 -1.41 -0.87
N MET A 54 -7.95 -2.18 -1.24
CA MET A 54 -7.63 -3.46 -0.63
C MET A 54 -6.34 -3.29 0.17
N SER A 55 -6.46 -3.35 1.49
CA SER A 55 -5.35 -3.16 2.42
C SER A 55 -5.04 -4.46 3.14
N PHE A 56 -3.75 -4.73 3.32
CA PHE A 56 -3.26 -5.77 4.18
C PHE A 56 -2.82 -5.15 5.51
N ALA A 57 -3.35 -5.68 6.60
CA ALA A 57 -3.26 -5.11 7.93
C ALA A 57 -2.67 -6.11 8.93
N CYS A 58 -2.03 -5.59 9.97
CA CYS A 58 -1.39 -6.36 11.02
C CYS A 58 -1.65 -5.69 12.37
N TYR A 59 -1.97 -6.47 13.39
CA TYR A 59 -2.24 -5.98 14.74
C TYR A 59 -1.53 -6.84 15.77
N HIS A 60 -0.79 -6.23 16.68
CA HIS A 60 -0.21 -6.89 17.84
C HIS A 60 -1.28 -7.10 18.90
N LEU A 61 -1.72 -8.35 19.08
CA LEU A 61 -2.84 -8.75 19.94
C LEU A 61 -2.69 -8.24 21.38
N PRO A 62 -1.52 -8.34 22.05
CA PRO A 62 -1.35 -7.85 23.42
C PRO A 62 -1.49 -6.32 23.56
N SER A 63 -1.36 -5.57 22.46
CA SER A 63 -1.52 -4.11 22.47
C SER A 63 -2.95 -3.65 22.19
N LEU A 64 -3.87 -4.57 21.90
CA LEU A 64 -5.26 -4.23 21.67
C LEU A 64 -6.02 -4.10 22.99
N PRO A 65 -6.95 -3.14 23.11
CA PRO A 65 -7.71 -2.90 24.34
C PRO A 65 -8.68 -4.04 24.70
N SER A 66 -8.96 -4.95 23.77
CA SER A 66 -9.76 -6.16 23.99
C SER A 66 -9.28 -7.24 23.03
N ASN A 67 -9.17 -8.49 23.49
CA ASN A 67 -8.77 -9.59 22.62
C ASN A 67 -9.89 -9.86 21.60
N PRO A 68 -9.69 -9.55 20.31
CA PRO A 68 -10.76 -9.69 19.31
C PRO A 68 -11.18 -11.14 19.12
N LEU A 69 -10.36 -12.11 19.56
CA LEU A 69 -10.60 -13.54 19.42
C LEU A 69 -11.34 -14.18 20.60
N GLU A 70 -11.56 -13.46 21.70
CA GLU A 70 -12.25 -13.98 22.90
C GLU A 70 -13.76 -13.73 22.91
N ALA A 71 -14.29 -12.94 21.98
CA ALA A 71 -15.72 -12.76 21.84
C ALA A 71 -16.36 -14.06 21.34
N ASN A 72 -17.13 -14.72 22.20
CA ASN A 72 -17.88 -15.95 21.94
C ASN A 72 -19.07 -15.75 20.98
N GLU A 73 -19.16 -14.61 20.31
CA GLU A 73 -20.21 -14.24 19.38
C GLU A 73 -19.60 -14.01 17.99
N LEU A 74 -20.38 -14.40 16.97
CA LEU A 74 -20.05 -14.65 15.56
C LEU A 74 -19.37 -13.51 14.77
N THR A 75 -18.91 -12.44 15.40
CA THR A 75 -18.13 -11.38 14.78
C THR A 75 -17.14 -10.84 15.81
N PRO A 76 -15.82 -11.14 15.70
CA PRO A 76 -14.79 -10.41 16.42
C PRO A 76 -15.05 -8.91 16.37
N CYS A 77 -14.65 -8.15 17.40
CA CYS A 77 -14.87 -6.70 17.48
C CYS A 77 -14.00 -5.94 16.45
N TYR A 78 -14.21 -6.21 15.17
CA TYR A 78 -13.45 -5.65 14.07
C TYR A 78 -13.69 -4.17 13.95
N GLU A 79 -14.85 -3.66 14.35
CA GLU A 79 -15.15 -2.23 14.45
C GLU A 79 -14.05 -1.49 15.25
N THR A 80 -13.54 -2.08 16.33
CA THR A 80 -12.43 -1.51 17.11
C THR A 80 -11.10 -1.57 16.34
N LEU A 81 -10.86 -2.65 15.59
CA LEU A 81 -9.67 -2.77 14.74
C LEU A 81 -9.69 -1.80 13.55
N MET A 82 -10.88 -1.40 13.11
CA MET A 82 -11.06 -0.51 11.95
C MET A 82 -10.54 0.90 12.19
N HIS A 83 -10.48 1.31 13.46
CA HIS A 83 -9.98 2.61 13.89
C HIS A 83 -8.59 2.53 14.52
N SER A 84 -8.06 1.32 14.71
CA SER A 84 -6.74 1.12 15.27
C SER A 84 -5.69 1.15 14.16
N PRO A 85 -4.56 1.86 14.33
CA PRO A 85 -3.48 1.81 13.37
C PRO A 85 -2.87 0.40 13.33
N CYS A 86 -2.43 -0.01 12.15
CA CYS A 86 -1.68 -1.26 11.98
C CYS A 86 -0.39 -1.24 12.84
N SER A 87 -0.03 -2.38 13.43
CA SER A 87 1.17 -2.58 14.28
C SER A 87 2.01 -3.75 13.76
N TRP A 88 2.89 -3.43 12.80
CA TRP A 88 3.76 -4.42 12.17
C TRP A 88 4.94 -4.84 13.06
N PRO A 89 5.38 -6.10 12.99
CA PRO A 89 6.65 -6.51 13.58
C PRO A 89 7.82 -5.79 12.89
N THR A 90 9.00 -5.77 13.53
CA THR A 90 10.20 -5.10 13.02
C THR A 90 11.35 -6.05 12.71
N SER A 91 11.14 -7.36 12.87
CA SER A 91 12.21 -8.35 12.94
C SER A 91 12.77 -8.85 11.60
N GLY A 92 12.22 -8.45 10.45
CA GLY A 92 12.65 -8.94 9.12
C GLY A 92 12.00 -10.26 8.69
N ASP A 93 11.17 -10.86 9.55
CA ASP A 93 10.76 -12.27 9.42
C ASP A 93 9.46 -12.49 8.66
N LEU A 94 8.91 -11.45 8.04
CA LEU A 94 7.57 -11.50 7.45
C LEU A 94 7.57 -10.88 6.05
N SER A 95 7.00 -11.61 5.08
CA SER A 95 6.82 -11.12 3.72
C SER A 95 5.51 -11.60 3.09
N LEU A 96 4.95 -10.79 2.20
CA LEU A 96 3.81 -11.15 1.37
C LEU A 96 4.31 -11.43 -0.05
N GLN A 97 4.03 -12.62 -0.56
CA GLN A 97 4.34 -13.00 -1.91
C GLN A 97 3.07 -13.03 -2.75
N THR A 98 3.15 -12.50 -3.96
CA THR A 98 2.02 -12.49 -4.90
C THR A 98 2.53 -12.48 -6.34
N LYS A 99 1.62 -12.67 -7.29
CA LYS A 99 1.90 -12.60 -8.72
C LYS A 99 1.11 -11.49 -9.36
N ARG A 100 1.76 -10.77 -10.27
CA ARG A 100 1.13 -9.76 -11.11
C ARG A 100 1.76 -9.79 -12.49
N ASP A 101 0.94 -9.83 -13.53
CA ASP A 101 1.38 -9.82 -14.93
C ASP A 101 2.45 -10.91 -15.21
N GLY A 102 2.26 -12.10 -14.60
CA GLY A 102 3.20 -13.24 -14.68
C GLY A 102 4.47 -13.11 -13.83
N LYS A 103 4.72 -11.97 -13.19
CA LYS A 103 5.91 -11.72 -12.37
C LYS A 103 5.63 -11.96 -10.88
N ASN A 104 6.60 -12.54 -10.19
CA ASN A 104 6.56 -12.71 -8.74
C ASN A 104 6.96 -11.41 -8.04
N PHE A 105 6.23 -11.04 -6.99
CA PHE A 105 6.52 -9.91 -6.13
C PHE A 105 6.66 -10.40 -4.69
N ILE A 106 7.66 -9.84 -3.99
CA ILE A 106 7.87 -10.04 -2.56
C ILE A 106 7.77 -8.67 -1.90
N ILE A 107 6.81 -8.52 -0.99
CA ILE A 107 6.56 -7.30 -0.24
C ILE A 107 7.04 -7.55 1.19
N PRO A 108 8.08 -6.87 1.68
CA PRO A 108 8.51 -6.99 3.07
C PRO A 108 7.43 -6.42 4.00
N LEU A 109 7.14 -7.14 5.08
CA LEU A 109 6.08 -6.81 6.03
C LEU A 109 6.63 -6.50 7.44
N ALA A 110 7.92 -6.70 7.69
CA ALA A 110 8.50 -6.55 9.03
C ALA A 110 9.85 -5.80 9.03
N PRO A 111 9.89 -4.47 9.13
CA PRO A 111 8.77 -3.55 8.95
C PRO A 111 8.42 -3.37 7.46
N PRO A 112 7.20 -2.91 7.13
CA PRO A 112 6.85 -2.56 5.76
C PRO A 112 7.58 -1.28 5.31
N ILE A 113 7.97 -1.25 4.03
CA ILE A 113 8.66 -0.09 3.43
C ILE A 113 7.64 0.98 2.98
N PHE A 114 6.50 0.54 2.43
CA PHE A 114 5.48 1.41 1.89
C PHE A 114 4.15 1.13 2.58
N VAL A 115 3.73 2.08 3.41
CA VAL A 115 2.46 2.04 4.12
C VAL A 115 1.55 3.18 3.70
N THR A 116 0.26 2.95 3.85
CA THR A 116 -0.77 4.00 3.80
C THR A 116 -0.72 4.84 5.10
N PRO A 117 -1.37 6.01 5.14
CA PRO A 117 -1.42 6.84 6.36
C PRO A 117 -1.97 6.13 7.61
N ASP A 118 -2.81 5.10 7.44
CA ASP A 118 -3.33 4.18 8.47
C ASP A 118 -2.33 3.08 8.88
N ASN A 119 -1.08 3.17 8.41
CA ASN A 119 0.03 2.23 8.64
C ASN A 119 -0.19 0.83 8.06
N CYS A 120 -1.18 0.65 7.19
CA CYS A 120 -1.45 -0.62 6.54
C CYS A 120 -0.81 -0.67 5.15
N ILE A 121 -0.83 -1.82 4.49
CA ILE A 121 -0.17 -2.00 3.19
C ILE A 121 -1.23 -2.05 2.11
N ASP A 122 -1.20 -1.10 1.17
CA ASP A 122 -2.11 -1.15 0.04
C ASP A 122 -1.67 -2.21 -0.98
N VAL A 123 -2.49 -3.25 -1.14
CA VAL A 123 -2.29 -4.33 -2.11
C VAL A 123 -3.20 -4.23 -3.33
N SER A 124 -4.00 -3.16 -3.46
CA SER A 124 -4.97 -2.95 -4.55
C SER A 124 -4.36 -3.13 -5.94
N ALA A 125 -3.07 -2.77 -6.09
CA ALA A 125 -2.36 -2.88 -7.35
C ALA A 125 -2.08 -4.33 -7.78
N PHE A 126 -2.20 -5.32 -6.89
CA PHE A 126 -1.98 -6.75 -7.15
C PHE A 126 -3.29 -7.54 -7.31
N ILE A 127 -4.42 -6.88 -7.09
CA ILE A 127 -5.74 -7.49 -7.20
C ILE A 127 -6.13 -7.65 -8.67
N ARG A 128 -6.79 -8.76 -8.99
CA ARG A 128 -7.42 -9.06 -10.28
C ARG A 128 -8.87 -9.48 -10.10
N SER A 129 -9.65 -9.41 -11.17
CA SER A 129 -10.95 -10.09 -11.22
C SER A 129 -10.75 -11.61 -11.18
N GLY A 130 -11.69 -12.32 -10.55
CA GLY A 130 -11.63 -13.74 -10.32
C GLY A 130 -10.79 -14.13 -9.10
N GLU A 131 -10.12 -15.27 -9.20
CA GLU A 131 -9.31 -15.82 -8.11
C GLU A 131 -8.04 -15.02 -7.87
N ASN A 132 -7.77 -14.61 -6.64
CA ASN A 132 -6.55 -13.93 -6.21
C ASN A 132 -5.80 -14.83 -5.23
N THR A 133 -4.47 -14.88 -5.35
CA THR A 133 -3.62 -15.70 -4.48
C THR A 133 -2.50 -14.86 -3.87
N PHE A 134 -2.35 -14.98 -2.56
CA PHE A 134 -1.28 -14.38 -1.78
C PHE A 134 -0.66 -15.45 -0.88
N SER A 135 0.65 -15.35 -0.66
CA SER A 135 1.37 -16.25 0.24
C SER A 135 2.09 -15.43 1.29
N VAL A 136 1.71 -15.60 2.56
CA VAL A 136 2.36 -14.92 3.69
C VAL A 136 3.44 -15.85 4.21
N VAL A 137 4.69 -15.42 4.10
CA VAL A 137 5.84 -16.17 4.59
C VAL A 137 6.30 -15.55 5.89
N GLN A 138 6.19 -16.33 6.96
CA GLN A 138 6.75 -16.01 8.28
C GLN A 138 7.97 -16.88 8.55
N GLN A 139 8.97 -16.36 9.27
CA GLN A 139 10.18 -17.10 9.66
C GLN A 139 10.22 -17.42 11.16
N ASN A 140 9.57 -16.60 11.97
CA ASN A 140 9.57 -16.67 13.43
C ASN A 140 8.14 -16.81 14.00
N ASN A 141 8.06 -16.92 15.33
CA ASN A 141 6.81 -16.94 16.04
C ASN A 141 6.04 -15.63 15.80
N MET A 142 4.84 -15.73 15.23
CA MET A 142 3.94 -14.61 15.00
C MET A 142 2.58 -14.81 15.70
N SER A 143 2.52 -15.69 16.72
CA SER A 143 1.29 -15.98 17.45
C SER A 143 0.65 -14.76 18.09
N ASP A 144 1.41 -13.71 18.35
CA ASP A 144 0.89 -12.50 18.99
C ASP A 144 0.42 -11.46 17.97
N TYR A 145 0.39 -11.82 16.68
CA TYR A 145 -0.09 -10.96 15.61
C TYR A 145 -1.36 -11.50 14.95
N LEU A 146 -2.25 -10.58 14.63
CA LEU A 146 -3.44 -10.79 13.82
C LEU A 146 -3.24 -10.12 12.46
N PHE A 147 -3.40 -10.88 11.39
CA PHE A 147 -3.27 -10.39 10.03
C PHE A 147 -4.63 -10.38 9.34
N MET A 148 -4.89 -9.34 8.53
CA MET A 148 -6.18 -9.16 7.88
C MET A 148 -6.07 -8.57 6.49
N PHE A 149 -6.92 -9.04 5.57
CA PHE A 149 -7.22 -8.33 4.34
C PHE A 149 -8.53 -7.54 4.51
N LEU A 150 -8.45 -6.24 4.23
CA LEU A 150 -9.52 -5.27 4.43
C LEU A 150 -9.91 -4.64 3.09
N VAL A 151 -11.22 -4.60 2.80
CA VAL A 151 -11.78 -3.81 1.70
C VAL A 151 -12.49 -2.60 2.26
N HIS A 152 -12.12 -1.41 1.81
CA HIS A 152 -12.73 -0.18 2.32
C HIS A 152 -12.73 0.93 1.30
N HIS A 153 -13.56 1.95 1.51
CA HIS A 153 -13.40 3.20 0.77
C HIS A 153 -12.11 3.90 1.22
N PRO A 154 -11.44 4.66 0.34
CA PRO A 154 -10.27 5.45 0.72
C PRO A 154 -10.57 6.32 1.94
N THR A 155 -9.69 6.29 2.94
CA THR A 155 -9.85 7.13 4.12
C THR A 155 -9.61 8.60 3.77
N PRO A 156 -10.14 9.57 4.55
CA PRO A 156 -9.83 10.98 4.37
C PRO A 156 -8.31 11.26 4.36
N GLU A 157 -7.54 10.57 5.19
CA GLU A 157 -6.09 10.67 5.27
C GLU A 157 -5.43 10.14 3.99
N GLN A 158 -5.91 9.00 3.45
CA GLN A 158 -5.42 8.46 2.18
C GLN A 158 -5.69 9.40 1.01
N LEU A 159 -6.88 10.02 0.97
CA LEU A 159 -7.25 11.01 -0.04
C LEU A 159 -6.40 12.29 0.06
N SER A 160 -6.23 12.80 1.28
CA SER A 160 -5.38 13.96 1.56
C SER A 160 -3.92 13.71 1.18
N TYR A 161 -3.38 12.55 1.59
CA TYR A 161 -2.04 12.13 1.23
C TYR A 161 -1.84 12.04 -0.28
N LEU A 162 -2.81 11.45 -1.01
CA LEU A 162 -2.76 11.36 -2.46
C LEU A 162 -2.77 12.75 -3.11
N THR A 163 -3.59 13.66 -2.60
CA THR A 163 -3.66 15.05 -3.06
C THR A 163 -2.33 15.77 -2.85
N SER A 164 -1.75 15.66 -1.65
CA SER A 164 -0.44 16.23 -1.32
C SER A 164 0.69 15.67 -2.19
N CYS A 165 0.71 14.36 -2.43
CA CYS A 165 1.71 13.74 -3.29
C CYS A 165 1.62 14.22 -4.75
N ARG A 166 0.40 14.45 -5.24
CA ARG A 166 0.18 15.02 -6.57
C ARG A 166 0.64 16.47 -6.65
N GLY A 167 0.26 17.30 -5.69
CA GLY A 167 0.71 18.70 -5.62
C GLY A 167 2.24 18.81 -5.65
N ARG A 168 2.94 18.06 -4.78
CA ARG A 168 4.41 18.00 -4.78
C ARG A 168 4.99 17.52 -6.11
N ARG A 169 4.34 16.58 -6.79
CA ARG A 169 4.78 16.09 -8.10
C ARG A 169 4.60 17.14 -9.19
N GLU A 170 3.50 17.88 -9.17
CA GLU A 170 3.24 18.97 -10.12
C GLU A 170 4.25 20.10 -9.93
N GLU A 171 4.50 20.49 -8.68
CA GLU A 171 5.56 21.43 -8.31
C GLU A 171 6.93 20.96 -8.81
N TRP A 172 7.28 19.70 -8.57
CA TRP A 172 8.54 19.12 -9.06
C TRP A 172 8.65 19.15 -10.58
N VAL A 173 7.59 18.77 -11.30
CA VAL A 173 7.55 18.81 -12.77
C VAL A 173 7.70 20.23 -13.29
N LYS A 174 7.09 21.21 -12.62
CA LYS A 174 7.26 22.63 -12.93
C LYS A 174 8.71 23.05 -12.71
N SER A 175 9.30 22.75 -11.56
CA SER A 175 10.70 23.07 -11.25
C SER A 175 11.68 22.48 -12.25
N ILE A 176 11.49 21.21 -12.66
CA ILE A 176 12.32 20.58 -13.70
C ILE A 176 12.17 21.30 -15.05
N ARG A 177 10.94 21.65 -15.44
CA ARG A 177 10.71 22.40 -16.66
C ARG A 177 11.39 23.76 -16.64
N ASP A 178 11.28 24.48 -15.53
CA ASP A 178 11.89 25.79 -15.35
C ASP A 178 13.42 25.70 -15.42
N LEU A 179 14.03 24.67 -14.82
CA LEU A 179 15.47 24.39 -14.93
C LEU A 179 15.90 24.04 -16.37
N CYS A 180 15.10 23.26 -17.09
CA CYS A 180 15.40 22.88 -18.47
C CYS A 180 15.18 24.02 -19.48
N ASN A 181 14.39 25.03 -19.12
CA ASN A 181 14.14 26.23 -19.94
C ASN A 181 15.13 27.37 -19.65
N ILE A 182 16.15 27.13 -18.81
CA ILE A 182 17.28 28.05 -18.70
C ILE A 182 18.04 28.00 -20.02
N GLU A 183 17.83 28.99 -20.88
CA GLU A 183 18.66 29.19 -22.06
C GLU A 183 20.13 29.19 -21.62
N PRO A 184 21.02 28.44 -22.31
CA PRO A 184 22.44 28.61 -22.12
C PRO A 184 22.74 30.10 -22.32
N LYS A 185 23.22 30.78 -21.29
CA LYS A 185 23.85 32.09 -21.51
C LYS A 185 25.07 31.82 -22.39
N ASP A 186 24.91 32.03 -23.68
CA ASP A 186 25.97 32.08 -24.68
C ASP A 186 26.95 33.21 -24.34
N SER A 187 27.80 33.02 -23.32
CA SER A 187 28.88 33.97 -23.05
C SER A 187 30.03 33.48 -22.16
N LEU A 188 30.04 32.26 -21.60
CA LEU A 188 31.12 31.89 -20.68
C LEU A 188 32.34 31.21 -21.33
N TRP A 189 32.27 30.85 -22.62
CA TRP A 189 33.37 30.17 -23.31
C TRP A 189 33.77 30.82 -24.64
N ARG A 190 33.71 32.15 -24.76
CA ARG A 190 34.47 32.80 -25.85
C ARG A 190 35.96 32.61 -25.56
N ARG A 191 36.59 31.67 -26.27
CA ARG A 191 38.05 31.65 -26.39
C ARG A 191 38.47 33.00 -26.97
N SER A 192 39.33 33.72 -26.25
CA SER A 192 40.02 34.89 -26.79
C SER A 192 40.69 34.48 -28.11
N PRO A 193 40.53 35.23 -29.21
CA PRO A 193 41.33 34.99 -30.39
C PRO A 193 42.80 35.14 -29.99
N SER A 194 43.58 34.10 -30.22
CA SER A 194 45.03 34.16 -30.13
C SER A 194 45.49 35.26 -31.08
N GLU A 195 46.19 36.28 -30.55
CA GLU A 195 46.93 37.23 -31.37
C GLU A 195 47.94 36.43 -32.20
N VAL A 196 47.70 36.38 -33.50
CA VAL A 196 48.68 35.90 -34.47
C VAL A 196 49.58 37.09 -34.78
N ILE A 197 50.84 36.92 -34.34
CA ILE A 197 52.12 37.59 -34.70
C ILE A 197 52.01 38.74 -35.71
#